data_AF-A0A5B6WPT4-F1
#
_entry.id   AF-A0A5B6WPT4-F1
#
_cell.length_a   1.000
_cell.length_b   1.000
_cell.length_c   1.000
_cell.angle_alpha   90.00
_cell.angle_beta   90.00
_cell.angle_gamma   90.00
#
_symmetry.space_group_name_H-M   'P 1'
#
loop_
_entity.id
_entity.type
_entity.pdbx_description
1 polymer ?
#
loop_
_entity_poly.entity_id
_entity_poly.type
_entity_poly.pdbx_seq_one_letter_code
_entity_poly.pdbx_strand_id
1 'polypeptide(L)' 'MIGDRVLLYNSRIILFPRKLKSRWSGPYVVKTVFLYGTKEVIHPEYDTFKVNGHRLKYYTGGDINIERDELQLQNLNQS' A
#
# COMPACT_ATOMS: atom_id res chain seq x y z
N MET A 1 2.79 5.90 -14.18
CA MET A 1 2.47 7.26 -14.60
C MET A 1 1.46 7.86 -13.61
N ILE A 2 1.26 9.18 -13.64
CA ILE A 2 0.20 9.82 -12.85
C ILE A 2 -1.14 9.19 -13.28
N GLY A 3 -1.97 8.79 -12.33
CA GLY A 3 -3.20 8.04 -12.56
C GLY A 3 -3.08 6.52 -12.43
N ASP A 4 -1.87 5.96 -12.35
CA ASP A 4 -1.69 4.51 -12.21
C ASP A 4 -2.08 4.00 -10.83
N ARG A 5 -2.64 2.79 -10.79
CA ARG A 5 -2.89 2.06 -9.54
C ARG A 5 -1.62 1.34 -9.09
N VAL A 6 -1.27 1.50 -7.82
CA VAL A 6 -0.07 0.92 -7.21
C VAL A 6 -0.38 0.34 -5.84
N LEU A 7 0.33 -0.71 -5.48
CA LEU A 7 0.32 -1.30 -4.14
C LEU A 7 1.48 -0.75 -3.33
N LEU A 8 1.25 -0.56 -2.04
CA LEU A 8 2.27 -0.09 -1.11
C LEU A 8 2.79 -1.23 -0.25
N TYR A 9 4.10 -1.33 -0.13
CA TYR A 9 4.74 -2.27 0.78
C TYR A 9 4.64 -1.78 2.23
N ASN A 10 3.83 -2.49 3.02
CA ASN A 10 3.77 -2.25 4.45
C ASN A 10 4.91 -3.00 5.16
N SER A 11 5.82 -2.25 5.77
CA SER A 11 6.96 -2.81 6.52
C SER A 11 6.62 -3.19 7.95
N ARG A 12 5.42 -2.87 8.45
CA ARG A 12 5.02 -3.25 9.80
C ARG A 12 4.91 -4.78 9.85
N ILE A 13 5.87 -5.39 10.54
CA ILE A 13 5.89 -6.83 10.76
C ILE A 13 4.79 -7.17 11.76
N ILE A 14 3.74 -7.85 11.30
CA ILE A 14 2.75 -8.46 12.18
C ILE A 14 3.22 -9.88 12.44
N LEU A 15 3.60 -10.19 13.69
CA LEU A 15 3.88 -11.56 14.11
C LEU A 15 2.56 -12.34 14.16
N PHE A 16 2.21 -13.02 13.08
CA PHE A 16 1.21 -14.08 13.16
C PHE A 16 1.85 -15.33 13.77
N PRO A 17 1.16 -16.04 14.67
CA PRO A 17 1.69 -17.26 15.32
C PRO A 17 1.98 -18.42 14.36
N ARG A 18 1.75 -18.25 13.05
CA ARG A 18 1.89 -19.29 12.03
C ARG A 18 2.82 -18.93 10.86
N LYS A 19 3.09 -17.65 10.55
CA LYS A 19 4.00 -17.21 9.46
C LYS A 19 4.19 -15.68 9.43
N LEU A 20 5.41 -15.22 9.12
CA LEU A 20 5.67 -13.84 8.71
C LEU A 20 5.13 -13.64 7.27
N LYS A 21 4.20 -12.71 7.09
CA LYS A 21 3.73 -12.29 5.75
C LYS A 21 4.10 -10.83 5.53
N SER A 22 4.84 -10.56 4.45
CA SER A 22 4.91 -9.21 3.90
C SER A 22 3.58 -8.89 3.22
N ARG A 23 3.00 -7.72 3.54
CA ARG A 23 1.66 -7.35 3.07
C ARG A 23 1.75 -6.14 2.16
N TRP A 24 1.36 -6.32 0.92
CA TRP A 24 1.10 -5.23 0.00
C TRP A 24 -0.29 -4.68 0.34
N SER A 25 -0.39 -3.42 0.73
CA SER A 25 -1.69 -2.77 0.96
C SER A 25 -2.20 -2.13 -0.32
N GLY A 26 -3.54 -2.05 -0.41
CA GLY A 26 -4.41 -1.24 -1.27
C GLY A 26 -3.98 -0.82 -2.68
N PRO A 27 -4.90 -0.76 -3.65
CA PRO A 27 -4.66 -0.03 -4.89
C PRO A 27 -4.75 1.48 -4.63
N TYR A 28 -3.60 2.13 -4.44
CA TYR A 28 -3.49 3.59 -4.37
C TYR A 28 -3.33 4.17 -5.77
N VAL A 29 -3.77 5.41 -5.97
CA VAL A 29 -3.58 6.12 -7.26
C VAL A 29 -2.40 7.06 -7.17
N VAL A 30 -1.47 6.99 -8.11
CA VAL A 30 -0.32 7.91 -8.17
C VAL A 30 -0.81 9.31 -8.60
N LYS A 31 -0.63 10.32 -7.74
CA LYS A 31 -0.97 11.71 -8.02
C LYS A 31 0.18 12.47 -8.66
N THR A 32 1.38 12.32 -8.10
CA THR A 32 2.56 13.08 -8.51
C THR A 32 3.78 12.18 -8.45
N VAL A 33 4.70 12.33 -9.40
CA VAL A 33 6.03 11.71 -9.33
C VAL A 33 7.05 12.83 -9.19
N PHE A 34 7.81 12.80 -8.10
CA PHE A 34 8.89 13.75 -7.86
C PHE A 34 10.20 13.23 -8.46
N LEU A 35 11.17 14.13 -8.65
CA LEU A 35 12.55 13.72 -8.88
C LEU A 35 13.02 12.79 -7.74
N TYR A 36 13.95 11.89 -8.07
CA TYR A 36 14.54 10.92 -7.11
C TYR A 36 13.60 9.79 -6.68
N GLY A 37 12.55 9.51 -7.45
CA GLY A 37 11.75 8.30 -7.29
C GLY A 37 10.73 8.35 -6.14
N THR A 38 10.56 9.49 -5.48
CA THR A 38 9.45 9.69 -4.54
C THR A 38 8.15 9.86 -5.32
N LYS A 39 7.10 9.18 -4.90
CA LYS A 39 5.77 9.26 -5.51
C LYS A 39 4.75 9.66 -4.46
N GLU A 40 3.84 10.52 -4.86
CA GLU A 40 2.68 10.91 -4.08
C GLU A 40 1.51 10.04 -4.51
N VAL A 41 0.86 9.40 -3.55
CA VAL A 41 -0.25 8.47 -3.80
C VAL A 41 -1.49 8.87 -3.00
N ILE A 42 -2.66 8.62 -3.56
CA ILE A 42 -3.96 8.94 -2.96
C ILE A 42 -4.56 7.66 -2.39
N HIS A 43 -4.98 7.72 -1.12
CA HIS A 43 -5.89 6.74 -0.54
C HIS A 43 -7.35 7.20 -0.74
N PRO A 44 -8.28 6.31 -1.14
CA PRO A 44 -9.68 6.68 -1.37
C PRO A 44 -10.40 7.19 -0.11
N GLU A 45 -10.00 6.75 1.08
CA GLU A 45 -10.70 7.04 2.34
C GLU A 45 -9.96 8.03 3.27
N TYR A 46 -8.64 8.19 3.10
CA TYR A 46 -7.83 8.96 4.06
C TYR A 46 -7.39 10.28 3.45
N ASP A 47 -6.26 10.28 2.75
CA ASP A 47 -5.75 11.45 2.02
C ASP A 47 -4.59 11.03 1.12
N THR A 48 -3.93 12.02 0.53
CA THR A 48 -2.71 11.90 -0.25
C THR A 48 -1.48 11.84 0.66
N PHE A 49 -0.53 10.95 0.37
CA PHE A 49 0.74 10.88 1.11
C PHE A 49 1.92 10.56 0.20
N LYS A 50 3.13 10.94 0.63
CA LYS A 50 4.38 10.74 -0.11
C LYS A 50 5.07 9.45 0.32
N VAL A 51 5.49 8.64 -0.66
CA VAL A 51 6.18 7.38 -0.46
C VAL A 51 7.38 7.25 -1.37
N ASN A 52 8.39 6.50 -0.92
CA ASN A 52 9.52 6.15 -1.77
C ASN A 52 9.05 5.12 -2.82
N GLY A 53 9.36 5.36 -4.09
CA GLY A 53 8.99 4.51 -5.22
C GLY A 53 9.50 3.07 -5.12
N HIS A 54 10.57 2.81 -4.35
CA HIS A 54 11.05 1.44 -4.07
C HIS A 54 10.03 0.60 -3.31
N ARG A 55 9.09 1.23 -2.60
CA ARG A 55 8.06 0.57 -1.80
C ARG A 55 6.74 0.43 -2.56
N LEU A 56 6.71 0.75 -3.85
CA LEU A 56 5.52 0.70 -4.68
C LEU A 56 5.63 -0.37 -5.76
N LYS A 57 4.53 -1.11 -5.98
CA LYS A 57 4.39 -2.10 -7.06
C LYS A 57 3.19 -1.76 -7.92
N TYR A 58 3.30 -1.86 -9.25
CA TYR A 58 2.15 -1.63 -10.13
C TYR A 58 1.05 -2.66 -9.90
N TYR A 59 -0.19 -2.18 -9.82
CA TYR A 59 -1.37 -3.03 -9.70
C TYR A 59 -1.92 -3.34 -11.10
N THR A 60 -1.82 -4.60 -11.53
CA THR A 60 -2.28 -5.08 -12.84
C THR A 60 -3.69 -5.67 -12.82
N GLY A 61 -4.49 -5.42 -11.77
CA GLY A 61 -5.87 -5.91 -11.68
C GLY A 61 -6.02 -7.38 -11.26
N GLY A 62 -4.96 -8.03 -10.77
CA GLY A 62 -5.06 -9.40 -10.24
C GLY A 62 -5.80 -9.47 -8.89
N ASP A 63 -6.30 -10.66 -8.53
CA ASP A 63 -6.85 -10.98 -7.22
C ASP A 63 -5.75 -10.97 -6.16
N ILE A 64 -5.43 -9.78 -5.68
CA ILE A 64 -4.84 -9.61 -4.36
C ILE A 64 -5.99 -9.62 -3.36
N ASN A 65 -5.88 -10.44 -2.32
CA ASN A 65 -6.84 -10.51 -1.21
C ASN A 65 -6.71 -9.23 -0.34
N ILE A 66 -7.01 -8.08 -0.94
CA ILE A 66 -6.82 -6.73 -0.40
C ILE A 66 -7.66 -6.56 0.87
N GLU A 67 -8.90 -7.03 0.85
CA GLU A 67 -9.86 -6.86 1.96
C GLU A 67 -9.38 -7.56 3.24
N ARG A 68 -8.83 -8.78 3.15
CA ARG A 68 -8.22 -9.46 4.31
C ARG A 68 -6.97 -8.76 4.82
N ASP A 69 -6.22 -8.10 3.94
CA ASP A 69 -4.98 -7.41 4.29
C ASP A 69 -5.25 -6.03 4.89
N GLU A 70 -6.23 -5.29 4.38
CA GLU A 70 -6.66 -3.98 4.89
C GLU A 70 -7.42 -4.09 6.21
N LEU A 71 -8.40 -5.00 6.33
CA LEU A 71 -9.14 -5.21 7.58
C LEU A 71 -8.19 -5.56 8.73
N GLN A 72 -7.15 -6.35 8.47
CA GLN A 72 -6.16 -6.67 9.49
C GLN A 72 -5.20 -5.52 9.83
N LEU A 73 -4.96 -4.58 8.92
CA LEU A 73 -4.21 -3.36 9.24
C LEU A 73 -5.04 -2.38 10.07
N GLN A 74 -6.33 -2.23 9.76
CA GLN A 74 -7.24 -1.37 10.52
C GLN A 74 -7.44 -1.89 11.95
N ASN A 75 -7.66 -3.21 12.11
CA ASN A 75 -7.84 -3.83 13.42
C ASN A 75 -6.61 -3.74 14.34
N LEU A 76 -5.40 -3.57 13.78
CA LEU A 76 -4.16 -3.39 14.56
C LEU A 76 -3.89 -1.94 14.98
N ASN A 77 -4.55 -0.95 14.38
CA ASN A 77 -4.40 0.46 14.76
C ASN A 77 -5.44 0.91 15.81
N GLN A 78 -6.24 -0.02 16.35
CA GLN A 78 -7.32 0.22 17.31
C GLN A 78 -7.08 -0.40 18.70
N SER A 79 -5.86 -0.87 19.00
CA SER A 79 -5.46 -1.37 20.34
C SER A 79 -4.29 -0.58 20.92
#